data_AF-A0A8J3GGM8-F1
#
_entry.id   AF-A0A8J3GGM8-F1
#
_cell.length_a   1.000
_cell.length_b   1.000
_cell.length_c   1.000
_cell.angle_alpha   90.00
_cell.angle_beta   90.00
_cell.angle_gamma   90.00
#
_symmetry.space_group_name_H-M   'P 1'
#
loop_
_entity.id
_entity.type
_entity.pdbx_description
1 polymer ?
#
loop_
_entity_poly.entity_id
_entity_poly.type
_entity_poly.pdbx_seq_one_letter_code
_entity_poly.pdbx_strand_id
1 'polypeptide(L)' 'MQRSDHLYDIGLVLDWNISMRKRNTGSAIFLHLAQQDFKPTEGCIAVTRPVMNRLLRLISRESYIEVRH' A
#
# COMPACT_ATOMS: atom_id res chain seq x y z
N MET A 1 5.53 4.51 16.27
CA MET A 1 6.05 3.12 16.31
C MET A 1 7.04 2.97 15.15
N GLN A 2 8.34 2.95 15.41
CA GLN A 2 9.36 2.72 14.38
C GLN A 2 9.70 1.22 14.35
N ARG A 3 9.57 0.60 13.18
CA ARG A 3 9.99 -0.79 12.96
C ARG A 3 11.41 -0.80 12.42
N SER A 4 12.21 -1.78 12.87
CA SER A 4 13.62 -1.94 12.50
C SER A 4 13.84 -2.51 11.09
N ASP A 5 12.78 -2.93 10.40
CA ASP A 5 12.83 -3.65 9.13
C ASP A 5 12.55 -2.79 7.90
N HIS A 6 12.51 -1.45 8.06
CA HIS A 6 12.27 -0.47 6.97
C HIS A 6 10.98 -0.68 6.15
N LEU A 7 10.14 -1.62 6.57
CA LEU A 7 8.98 -2.08 5.81
C LEU A 7 7.90 -1.00 5.64
N TYR A 8 7.98 0.03 6.47
CA TYR A 8 7.10 1.20 6.47
C TYR A 8 7.88 2.52 6.40
N ASP A 9 9.09 2.50 5.81
CA ASP A 9 9.75 3.77 5.45
C ASP A 9 8.81 4.65 4.62
N ILE A 10 7.95 4.03 3.81
CA ILE A 10 6.92 4.69 3.01
C ILE A 10 5.66 3.83 3.01
N GLY A 11 4.59 4.35 3.61
CA GLY A 11 3.26 3.75 3.60
C GLY A 11 2.22 4.81 3.22
N LEU A 12 1.44 4.54 2.17
CA LEU A 12 0.33 5.38 1.75
C LEU A 12 -0.98 4.77 2.22
N VAL A 13 -1.75 5.55 2.98
CA VAL A 13 -3.10 5.18 3.40
C VAL A 13 -4.04 5.34 2.22
N LEU A 14 -4.79 4.29 1.89
CA LEU A 14 -5.77 4.33 0.82
C LEU A 14 -7.15 4.70 1.37
N ASP A 15 -7.89 5.50 0.61
CA ASP A 15 -9.24 5.96 0.95
C ASP A 15 -10.23 4.82 1.16
N TRP A 16 -9.94 3.62 0.64
CA TRP A 16 -10.71 2.40 0.92
C TRP A 16 -11.02 2.20 2.40
N ASN A 17 -10.08 2.58 3.28
CA ASN A 17 -10.23 2.47 4.73
C ASN A 17 -11.30 3.40 5.33
N ILE A 18 -11.70 4.44 4.60
CA ILE A 18 -12.61 5.49 5.01
C ILE A 18 -13.90 5.45 4.19
N SER A 19 -13.80 5.57 2.86
CA SER A 19 -14.95 5.82 1.97
C SER A 19 -15.70 4.56 1.53
N MET A 20 -15.03 3.40 1.50
CA MET A 20 -15.58 2.15 0.96
C MET A 20 -15.62 1.01 1.99
N ARG A 21 -15.47 1.33 3.28
CA ARG A 21 -15.47 0.34 4.36
C ARG A 21 -16.79 -0.44 4.37
N LYS A 22 -16.73 -1.72 4.03
CA LYS A 22 -17.85 -2.68 4.13
C LYS A 22 -17.45 -3.84 5.03
N ARG A 23 -18.44 -4.42 5.72
CA ARG A 23 -18.20 -5.57 6.59
C ARG A 23 -17.67 -6.74 5.75
N ASN A 24 -16.61 -7.40 6.24
CA ASN A 24 -16.00 -8.59 5.62
C ASN A 24 -15.35 -8.37 4.24
N THR A 25 -15.01 -7.14 3.84
CA THR A 25 -14.34 -6.86 2.55
C THR A 25 -12.88 -6.42 2.71
N GLY A 26 -12.27 -6.72 3.86
CA GLY A 26 -10.95 -6.21 4.22
C GLY A 26 -10.96 -4.72 4.61
N SER A 27 -10.03 -4.35 5.48
CA SER A 27 -9.81 -2.98 5.95
C SER A 27 -8.34 -2.82 6.32
N ALA A 28 -7.89 -1.59 6.55
CA ALA A 28 -6.48 -1.28 6.75
C ALA A 28 -5.61 -1.68 5.54
N ILE A 29 -6.07 -1.32 4.33
CA ILE A 29 -5.34 -1.51 3.08
C ILE A 29 -4.39 -0.34 2.87
N PHE A 30 -3.10 -0.63 2.68
CA PHE A 30 -2.04 0.35 2.44
C PHE A 30 -1.26 -0.03 1.18
N LEU A 31 -0.64 0.98 0.56
CA LEU A 31 0.46 0.78 -0.39
C LEU A 31 1.78 0.98 0.35
N HIS A 32 2.63 -0.05 0.40
CA HIS A 32 3.89 -0.03 1.15
C HIS A 32 5.04 -0.74 0.43
N LEU A 33 6.24 -0.71 1.03
CA LEU A 33 7.40 -1.41 0.50
C LEU A 33 7.29 -2.92 0.75
N ALA A 34 7.55 -3.71 -0.28
CA ALA A 34 7.62 -5.16 -0.19
C ALA A 34 8.75 -5.63 0.72
N GLN A 35 8.52 -6.75 1.42
CA GLN A 35 9.60 -7.45 2.12
C GLN A 35 10.62 -7.98 1.10
N GLN A 36 11.85 -8.24 1.56
CA GLN A 36 12.96 -8.68 0.69
C GLN A 36 12.64 -9.92 -0.15
N ASP A 37 11.76 -10.81 0.34
CA ASP A 37 11.33 -12.04 -0.37
C ASP A 37 9.93 -11.95 -0.98
N PHE A 38 9.32 -10.74 -1.02
CA PHE A 38 7.93 -10.56 -1.48
C PHE A 38 6.92 -11.52 -0.84
N LYS A 39 7.05 -11.75 0.47
CA LYS A 39 6.09 -12.55 1.21
C LYS A 39 4.67 -12.00 0.97
N PRO A 40 3.66 -12.87 0.79
CA PRO A 40 2.28 -12.44 0.61
C PRO A 40 1.84 -11.47 1.70
N THR A 41 1.04 -10.48 1.33
CA THR A 41 0.39 -9.58 2.29
C THR A 41 -0.95 -10.17 2.71
N GLU A 42 -1.44 -9.74 3.86
CA GLU A 42 -2.80 -10.05 4.33
C GLU A 42 -3.87 -9.16 3.65
N GLY A 43 -3.59 -8.65 2.44
CA GLY A 43 -4.50 -7.82 1.64
C GLY A 43 -3.97 -6.43 1.27
N CYS A 44 -2.83 -6.00 1.80
CA CYS A 44 -2.18 -4.75 1.39
C CYS A 44 -1.52 -4.86 0.01
N ILE A 45 -1.19 -3.71 -0.60
CA ILE A 45 -0.46 -3.65 -1.85
C ILE A 45 1.01 -3.37 -1.52
N ALA A 46 1.90 -4.26 -1.95
CA ALA A 46 3.33 -4.15 -1.71
C ALA A 46 4.09 -4.02 -3.02
N VAL A 47 5.00 -3.04 -3.10
CA VAL A 47 5.85 -2.81 -4.28
C VAL A 47 7.31 -2.68 -3.88
N THR A 48 8.23 -2.91 -4.82
CA THR A 48 9.66 -2.69 -4.56
C THR A 48 9.96 -1.21 -4.35
N ARG A 49 11.09 -0.92 -3.70
CA ARG A 49 11.57 0.46 -3.53
C ARG A 49 11.78 1.21 -4.85
N PRO A 50 12.34 0.63 -5.93
CA PRO A 50 12.42 1.31 -7.22
C PRO A 50 11.05 1.68 -7.81
N VAL A 51 10.06 0.78 -7.69
CA VAL A 51 8.69 1.05 -8.15
C VAL A 51 8.05 2.14 -7.29
N MET A 52 8.15 2.05 -5.97
CA MET A 52 7.65 3.08 -5.05
C MET A 52 8.23 4.47 -5.40
N ASN A 53 9.54 4.57 -5.61
CA ASN A 53 10.19 5.82 -5.99
C ASN A 53 9.65 6.39 -7.32
N ARG A 54 9.30 5.52 -8.28
CA ARG A 54 8.67 5.95 -9.53
C ARG A 54 7.23 6.42 -9.30
N LEU A 55 6.45 5.69 -8.51
CA LEU A 55 5.08 6.06 -8.17
C LEU A 55 5.03 7.40 -7.46
N LEU A 56 5.88 7.64 -6.45
CA LEU A 56 5.91 8.89 -5.68
C LEU A 56 6.19 10.14 -6.54
N ARG A 57 6.83 9.98 -7.70
CA ARG A 57 7.07 11.08 -8.65
C ARG A 57 5.88 11.35 -9.58
N LEU A 58 4.94 10.41 -9.69
CA LEU A 58 3.85 10.44 -10.66
C LEU A 58 2.48 10.61 -10.00
N ILE A 59 2.31 10.14 -8.76
CA ILE A 59 1.04 10.18 -8.06
C ILE A 59 0.65 11.61 -7.67
N SER A 60 -0.64 11.88 -7.82
CA SER A 60 -1.32 13.12 -7.46
C SER A 60 -2.57 12.81 -6.63
N ARG A 61 -3.33 13.84 -6.25
CA ARG A 61 -4.59 13.68 -5.50
C ARG A 61 -5.69 13.01 -6.32
N GLU A 62 -5.56 13.04 -7.64
CA GLU A 62 -6.49 12.46 -8.60
C GLU A 62 -6.13 11.00 -8.94
N SER A 63 -4.97 10.54 -8.48
CA SER A 63 -4.53 9.16 -8.71
C SER A 63 -5.35 8.19 -7.85
N TYR A 64 -5.80 7.11 -8.47
CA TYR A 64 -6.49 6.02 -7.79
C TYR A 64 -5.85 4.68 -8.14
N ILE A 65 -6.01 3.71 -7.24
CA ILE A 65 -5.57 2.33 -7.45
C ILE A 65 -6.81 1.48 -7.69
N GLU A 66 -6.85 0.80 -8.82
CA GLU A 66 -7.88 -0.20 -9.12
C GLU A 66 -7.30 -1.59 -8.96
N VAL A 67 -7.93 -2.42 -8.13
CA VAL A 67 -7.58 -3.83 -7.95
C VAL A 67 -8.61 -4.67 -8.71
N ARG A 68 -8.13 -5.47 -9.66
CA ARG A 68 -8.95 -6.36 -10.48
C ARG A 68 -8.58 -7.82 -10.18
N HIS A 69 -9.57 -8.70 -10.24
CA HIS A 69 -9.40 -10.15 -10.14
C HIS A 69 -9.18 -10.77 -11.51
#